data_AF-A0A2S4XXF6-F1
#
_entry.id   AF-A0A2S4XXF6-F1
#
_cell.length_a   1.000
_cell.length_b   1.000
_cell.length_c   1.000
_cell.angle_alpha   90.00
_cell.angle_beta   90.00
_cell.angle_gamma   90.00
#
_symmetry.space_group_name_H-M   'P 1'
#
loop_
_entity.id
_entity.type
_entity.pdbx_description
1 polymer ?
#
loop_
_entity_poly.entity_id
_entity_poly.type
_entity_poly.pdbx_seq_one_letter_code
_entity_poly.pdbx_strand_id
1 'polypeptide(L)' 'MSQAAPARTRICADCDGFPVVAIDTGMRHRDGTRKTFPVTCPTCQGTGRAPAPALVRAAR' A
#
# COMPACT_ATOMS: atom_id res chain seq x y z
N MET A 1 25.16 -5.14 -25.91
CA MET A 1 24.49 -4.15 -25.04
C MET A 1 23.75 -4.90 -23.95
N SER A 2 23.98 -4.60 -22.68
CA SER A 2 23.32 -5.27 -21.55
C SER A 2 22.12 -4.44 -21.12
N GLN A 3 20.91 -4.98 -21.23
CA GLN A 3 19.70 -4.32 -20.73
C GLN A 3 19.40 -4.82 -19.32
N ALA A 4 19.38 -3.91 -18.35
CA ALA A 4 18.86 -4.21 -17.03
C ALA A 4 17.34 -4.41 -17.10
N ALA A 5 16.85 -5.55 -16.66
CA ALA A 5 15.41 -5.77 -16.53
C ALA A 5 14.87 -4.90 -15.38
N PRO A 6 13.69 -4.29 -15.53
CA PRO A 6 13.08 -3.50 -14.47
C PRO A 6 12.80 -4.38 -13.24
N ALA A 7 13.11 -3.86 -12.06
CA ALA A 7 12.80 -4.56 -10.81
C ALA A 7 11.29 -4.78 -10.70
N ARG A 8 10.87 -6.01 -10.39
CA ARG A 8 9.45 -6.32 -10.14
C ARG A 8 8.98 -5.55 -8.91
N THR A 9 7.99 -4.69 -9.08
CA THR A 9 7.29 -4.04 -7.96
C THR A 9 6.60 -5.11 -7.12
N ARG A 10 6.89 -5.17 -5.83
CA ARG A 10 6.22 -6.05 -4.88
C ARG A 10 5.04 -5.34 -4.26
N ILE A 11 3.87 -5.93 -4.40
CA ILE A 11 2.63 -5.48 -3.77
C ILE A 11 2.67 -5.86 -2.28
N CYS A 12 2.17 -4.99 -1.41
CA CYS A 12 1.99 -5.32 0.00
C CYS A 12 0.89 -6.39 0.15
N ALA A 13 1.21 -7.52 0.80
CA ALA A 13 0.28 -8.63 0.97
C ALA A 13 -0.94 -8.26 1.85
N ASP A 14 -0.74 -7.43 2.87
CA ASP A 14 -1.79 -7.09 3.83
C ASP A 14 -2.90 -6.23 3.23
N CYS A 15 -2.56 -5.37 2.27
CA CYS A 15 -3.53 -4.48 1.63
C CYS A 15 -3.80 -4.81 0.16
N ASP A 16 -3.12 -5.82 -0.39
CA ASP A 16 -3.21 -6.25 -1.80
C ASP A 16 -3.11 -5.10 -2.82
N GLY A 17 -2.30 -4.08 -2.51
CA GLY A 17 -2.13 -2.91 -3.38
C GLY A 17 -3.18 -1.80 -3.23
N PHE A 18 -4.07 -1.88 -2.24
CA PHE A 18 -5.03 -0.84 -1.84
C PHE A 18 -4.64 -0.19 -0.51
N PRO A 19 -3.59 0.64 -0.48
CA PRO A 19 -2.97 1.06 0.77
C PRO A 19 -3.70 2.19 1.51
N VAL A 20 -4.67 2.85 0.86
CA VAL A 20 -5.53 3.87 1.47
C VAL A 20 -6.96 3.63 1.00
N VAL A 21 -7.89 3.47 1.94
CA VAL A 21 -9.32 3.28 1.66
C VAL A 21 -10.14 4.37 2.35
N ALA A 22 -11.26 4.74 1.74
CA ALA A 22 -12.19 5.71 2.31
C ALA A 22 -13.35 4.98 2.99
N ILE A 23 -13.52 5.17 4.29
CA ILE A 23 -14.65 4.63 5.05
C ILE A 23 -15.74 5.71 5.15
N ASP A 24 -16.97 5.39 4.75
CA ASP A 24 -18.11 6.28 4.92
C ASP A 24 -18.46 6.44 6.40
N THR A 25 -18.62 7.68 6.86
CA THR A 25 -18.95 7.98 8.26
C THR A 25 -20.45 8.03 8.54
N GLY A 26 -21.30 7.73 7.54
CA GLY A 26 -22.75 7.87 7.59
C GLY A 26 -23.24 9.32 7.43
N MET A 27 -22.33 10.30 7.41
CA MET A 27 -22.67 11.72 7.30
C MET A 27 -22.45 12.26 5.89
N ARG A 28 -23.14 13.36 5.58
CA ARG A 28 -22.91 14.15 4.37
C ARG A 28 -22.38 15.54 4.71
N HIS A 29 -21.60 16.10 3.79
CA HIS A 29 -21.27 17.52 3.75
C HIS A 29 -22.50 18.32 3.32
N ARG A 30 -22.46 19.65 3.48
CA ARG A 30 -23.57 20.54 3.12
C ARG A 30 -23.87 20.56 1.62
N ASP A 31 -22.85 20.29 0.81
CA ASP A 31 -22.97 20.15 -0.65
C ASP A 31 -23.55 18.79 -1.09
N GLY A 32 -23.87 17.90 -0.14
CA GLY A 32 -24.44 16.59 -0.41
C GLY A 32 -23.41 15.46 -0.61
N THR A 33 -22.12 15.76 -0.65
CA THR A 33 -21.06 14.74 -0.74
C THR A 33 -20.94 13.93 0.56
N ARG A 34 -20.45 12.70 0.48
CA ARG A 34 -20.29 11.82 1.66
C ARG A 34 -19.04 12.20 2.45
N LYS A 35 -19.16 12.29 3.77
CA LYS A 35 -18.01 12.44 4.68
C LYS A 35 -17.33 11.09 4.82
N THR A 36 -16.06 11.01 4.43
CA THR A 36 -15.25 9.80 4.55
C THR A 36 -14.08 9.99 5.50
N PHE A 37 -13.65 8.89 6.12
CA PHE A 37 -12.44 8.81 6.91
C PHE A 37 -11.41 7.94 6.16
N PRO A 38 -10.22 8.47 5.82
CA PRO A 38 -9.19 7.68 5.16
C PRO A 38 -8.51 6.77 6.19
N VAL A 39 -8.42 5.49 5.87
CA VAL A 39 -7.62 4.52 6.63
C VAL A 39 -6.44 4.08 5.79
N THR A 40 -5.25 4.14 6.39
CA THR A 40 -3.98 3.77 5.75
C THR A 40 -3.54 2.40 6.26
N CYS A 41 -3.05 1.54 5.36
CA CYS A 41 -2.44 0.27 5.74
C CYS A 41 -1.20 0.52 6.62
N PRO A 42 -1.15 0.00 7.87
CA PRO A 42 -0.03 0.27 8.76
C PRO A 42 1.27 -0.41 8.31
N THR A 43 1.17 -1.56 7.63
CA THR A 43 2.31 -2.36 7.18
C THR A 43 3.12 -1.66 6.09
N CYS A 44 2.45 -1.07 5.09
CA CYS A 44 3.11 -0.36 3.98
C CYS A 44 3.04 1.17 4.09
N GLN A 45 2.39 1.70 5.13
CA GLN A 45 2.24 3.13 5.41
C GLN A 45 1.73 3.94 4.20
N GLY A 46 0.77 3.38 3.46
CA GLY A 46 0.18 4.10 2.32
C GLY A 46 0.88 3.87 0.98
N THR A 47 2.03 3.19 0.94
CA THR A 47 2.81 3.02 -0.31
C THR A 47 2.28 1.92 -1.23
N GLY A 48 1.51 0.97 -0.68
CA GLY A 48 1.01 -0.20 -1.42
C GLY A 48 2.10 -1.20 -1.82
N ARG A 49 3.34 -0.99 -1.36
CA ARG A 49 4.50 -1.77 -1.77
C ARG A 49 5.20 -2.36 -0.56
N ALA A 50 5.75 -3.55 -0.74
CA ALA A 50 6.61 -4.18 0.25
C ALA A 50 8.10 -3.95 -0.10
N PRO A 51 8.96 -3.64 0.89
CA PRO A 51 10.41 -3.62 0.68
C PRO A 51 10.91 -5.01 0.32
N ALA A 52 12.16 -5.08 -0.15
CA ALA A 52 12.79 -6.38 -0.32
C ALA A 52 12.93 -7.10 1.02
N PRO A 53 12.65 -8.42 1.10
CA PRO A 53 13.14 -9.17 2.24
C PRO A 53 14.65 -8.99 2.26
N ALA A 54 15.18 -8.66 3.43
CA ALA A 54 16.61 -8.58 3.62
C ALA A 54 17.21 -9.96 3.29
N LEU A 55 18.25 -9.98 2.45
CA LEU A 55 19.01 -11.20 2.22
C LEU A 55 19.74 -11.54 3.50
N VAL A 56 19.21 -12.48 4.28
CA VAL A 56 19.93 -13.05 5.41
C VAL A 56 20.93 -14.05 4.85
N ARG A 57 22.22 -13.80 5.05
CA ARG A 57 23.25 -14.79 4.75
C ARG A 57 23.08 -15.95 5.73
N ALA A 58 22.58 -17.08 5.24
CA ALA A 58 22.62 -18.33 5.98
C ALA A 58 24.10 -18.74 6.16
N ALA A 59 24.59 -18.73 7.39
CA ALA A 59 25.82 -19.42 7.72
C ALA A 59 25.55 -20.93 7.66
N ARG A 60 26.42 -21.68 6.99
CA ARG A 60 26.39 -23.14 6.94
C ARG A 60 27.06 -23.72 8.17
#